data_AF-A0A650CN86-F1
#
_entry.id   AF-A0A650CN86-F1
#
_cell.length_a   1.000
_cell.length_b   1.000
_cell.length_c   1.000
_cell.angle_alpha   90.00
_cell.angle_beta   90.00
_cell.angle_gamma   90.00
#
_symmetry.space_group_name_H-M   'P 1'
#
loop_
_entity.id
_entity.type
_entity.pdbx_description
1 polymer ?
#
loop_
_entity_poly.entity_id
_entity_poly.type
_entity_poly.pdbx_seq_one_letter_code
_entity_poly.pdbx_strand_id
1 'polypeptide(L)'
;MLSDLRLIDNKFVELLLEEYFLDNNSVVNDFYIVKVAEDVRRKVYRFKVWLFRSLDNKVDGFIGYLFFYKTKVVIRLPVVKDVDISEELIDRVVNLYEKIYLKKRIYE
;
A
#
# COMPACT_ATOMS: atom_id res chain seq x y z
N MET A 1 -4.88 -19.44 2.81
CA MET A 1 -5.39 -19.48 1.42
C MET A 1 -4.94 -18.17 0.80
N LEU A 2 -3.93 -18.18 -0.08
CA LEU A 2 -3.39 -16.96 -0.70
C LEU A 2 -4.52 -16.29 -1.48
N SER A 3 -5.05 -15.20 -0.93
CA SER A 3 -6.08 -14.38 -1.53
C SER A 3 -5.60 -13.93 -2.91
N ASP A 4 -6.51 -13.97 -3.89
CA ASP A 4 -6.17 -13.69 -5.26
C ASP A 4 -5.76 -12.23 -5.43
N LEU A 5 -4.45 -11.97 -5.46
CA LEU A 5 -3.85 -10.65 -5.66
C LEU A 5 -4.28 -10.01 -7.00
N ARG A 6 -4.99 -10.75 -7.88
CA ARG A 6 -5.65 -10.20 -9.07
C ARG A 6 -6.83 -9.27 -8.74
N LEU A 7 -7.43 -9.36 -7.55
CA LEU A 7 -8.52 -8.47 -7.10
C LEU A 7 -8.04 -7.13 -6.54
N ILE A 8 -6.73 -6.92 -6.43
CA ILE A 8 -6.14 -5.69 -5.88
C ILE A 8 -6.55 -4.48 -6.74
N ASP A 9 -7.30 -3.58 -6.11
CA ASP A 9 -7.72 -2.27 -6.60
C ASP A 9 -6.99 -1.16 -5.81
N ASN A 10 -7.25 0.11 -6.15
CA ASN A 10 -6.59 1.23 -5.46
C ASN A 10 -6.87 1.24 -3.95
N LYS A 11 -8.06 0.79 -3.51
CA LYS A 11 -8.46 0.79 -2.10
C LYS A 11 -7.65 -0.20 -1.26
N PHE A 12 -7.36 -1.37 -1.82
CA PHE A 12 -6.46 -2.33 -1.16
C PHE A 12 -5.06 -1.73 -1.00
N VAL A 13 -4.56 -1.04 -2.03
CA VAL A 13 -3.23 -0.41 -2.00
C VAL A 13 -3.18 0.75 -1.01
N GLU A 14 -4.26 1.52 -0.88
CA GLU A 14 -4.40 2.56 0.16
C GLU A 14 -4.27 1.98 1.56
N LEU A 15 -5.06 0.95 1.87
CA LEU A 15 -4.96 0.25 3.17
C LEU A 15 -3.57 -0.35 3.41
N LEU A 16 -2.94 -0.93 2.38
CA LEU A 16 -1.59 -1.48 2.50
C LEU A 16 -0.56 -0.41 2.87
N LEU A 17 -0.64 0.77 2.23
CA LEU A 17 0.28 1.86 2.51
C LEU A 17 0.03 2.47 3.89
N GLU A 18 -1.23 2.60 4.31
CA GLU A 18 -1.58 3.04 5.66
C GLU A 18 -0.95 2.13 6.70
N GLU A 19 -1.20 0.83 6.65
CA GLU A 19 -0.64 -0.12 7.62
C GLU A 19 0.90 -0.17 7.54
N TYR A 20 1.47 -0.13 6.34
CA TYR A 20 2.93 -0.10 6.18
C TYR A 20 3.56 1.13 6.84
N PHE A 21 3.00 2.33 6.61
CA PHE A 21 3.55 3.54 7.18
C PHE A 21 3.22 3.69 8.67
N LEU A 22 2.09 3.19 9.15
CA LEU A 22 1.79 3.13 10.59
C LEU A 22 2.85 2.31 11.34
N ASP A 23 3.25 1.15 10.82
CA ASP A 23 4.25 0.28 11.44
C ASP A 23 5.68 0.88 11.37
N ASN A 24 5.97 1.76 10.40
CA ASN A 24 7.33 2.23 10.10
C ASN A 24 7.59 3.73 10.36
N ASN A 25 6.56 4.58 10.45
CA ASN A 25 6.70 6.03 10.57
C ASN A 25 5.41 6.70 11.09
N SER A 26 5.45 7.27 12.29
CA SER A 26 4.35 8.07 12.89
C SER A 26 4.18 9.48 12.29
N VAL A 27 4.76 9.76 11.12
CA VAL A 27 4.97 11.11 10.56
C VAL A 27 4.32 11.30 9.19
N VAL A 28 3.67 10.24 8.68
CA VAL A 28 2.96 10.26 7.40
C VAL A 28 1.54 10.77 7.64
N ASN A 29 1.20 11.91 7.03
CA ASN A 29 -0.13 12.51 7.18
C ASN A 29 -1.04 12.24 5.99
N ASP A 30 -0.50 12.27 4.77
CA ASP A 30 -1.31 12.12 3.55
C ASP A 30 -0.52 11.41 2.44
N PHE A 31 -1.21 10.56 1.68
CA PHE A 31 -0.69 10.01 0.44
C PHE A 31 -1.80 9.91 -0.60
N TYR A 32 -1.41 9.89 -1.89
CA TYR A 32 -2.34 9.61 -2.98
C TYR A 32 -1.74 8.57 -3.92
N ILE A 33 -2.59 7.68 -4.43
CA ILE A 33 -2.18 6.55 -5.26
C ILE A 33 -2.59 6.76 -6.71
N VAL A 34 -1.63 6.59 -7.62
CA VAL A 34 -1.86 6.59 -9.06
C VAL A 34 -1.42 5.23 -9.61
N LYS A 35 -2.36 4.45 -10.16
CA LYS A 35 -2.04 3.21 -10.88
C LYS A 35 -1.32 3.58 -12.18
N VAL A 36 -0.04 3.21 -12.31
CA VAL A 36 0.79 3.60 -13.47
C VAL A 36 0.95 2.47 -14.50
N ALA A 37 0.66 1.20 -14.15
CA ALA A 37 0.61 0.16 -15.16
C ALA A 37 -0.42 -0.95 -14.87
N GLU A 38 -1.23 -1.22 -15.89
CA GLU A 38 -2.05 -2.41 -16.05
C GLU A 38 -1.36 -3.38 -17.03
N ASP A 39 -0.18 -3.84 -16.66
CA ASP A 39 0.27 -5.14 -17.15
C ASP A 39 -0.32 -6.16 -16.18
N VAL A 40 -1.22 -7.03 -16.67
CA VAL A 40 -1.86 -8.11 -15.91
C VAL A 40 -0.82 -8.93 -15.13
N ARG A 41 0.43 -8.98 -15.61
CA ARG A 41 1.55 -9.70 -14.97
C ARG A 41 2.31 -8.91 -13.92
N ARG A 42 2.39 -7.58 -14.02
CA ARG A 42 3.34 -6.78 -13.21
C ARG A 42 2.68 -5.89 -12.16
N LYS A 43 1.39 -5.56 -12.30
CA LYS A 43 0.57 -4.78 -11.34
C LYS A 43 1.39 -3.79 -10.50
N VAL A 44 1.70 -2.63 -11.09
CA VAL A 44 2.55 -1.61 -10.46
C VAL A 44 1.74 -0.37 -10.10
N TYR A 45 1.85 0.03 -8.84
CA TYR A 45 1.22 1.24 -8.31
C TYR A 45 2.29 2.25 -7.96
N ARG A 46 2.14 3.47 -8.48
CA ARG A 46 2.96 4.60 -8.07
C ARG A 46 2.17 5.38 -7.04
N PHE A 47 2.82 5.75 -5.95
CA PHE A 47 2.18 6.58 -4.93
C PHE A 47 3.08 7.76 -4.61
N LYS A 48 2.47 8.86 -4.17
CA LYS A 48 3.20 9.98 -3.61
C LYS A 48 2.78 10.14 -2.15
N VAL A 49 3.78 10.22 -1.28
CA VAL A 49 3.61 10.43 0.16
C VAL A 49 4.06 11.83 0.52
N TRP A 50 3.35 12.45 1.44
CA TRP A 50 3.74 13.70 2.08
C TRP A 50 4.03 13.43 3.56
N LEU A 51 5.26 13.72 3.96
CA LEU A 51 5.74 13.63 5.33
C LEU A 51 5.68 15.01 5.95
N PHE A 52 4.95 15.14 7.05
CA PHE A 52 4.91 16.39 7.79
C PHE A 52 5.95 16.36 8.91
N ARG A 53 6.98 17.19 8.78
CA ARG A 53 8.01 17.31 9.82
C ARG A 53 7.57 18.32 10.86
N SER A 54 7.12 17.81 12.01
CA SER A 54 6.65 18.62 13.13
C SER A 54 7.73 19.56 13.71
N LEU A 55 9.02 19.24 13.55
CA LEU A 55 10.12 20.03 14.11
C LEU A 55 10.36 21.35 13.36
N ASP A 56 10.11 21.42 12.05
CA ASP A 56 10.36 22.62 11.24
C ASP A 56 9.17 23.05 10.36
N ASN A 57 7.98 22.47 10.61
CA ASN A 57 6.74 22.72 9.86
C ASN A 57 6.89 22.58 8.34
N LYS A 58 7.82 21.73 7.90
CA LYS A 58 8.03 21.45 6.48
C LYS A 58 7.26 20.22 6.04
N VAL A 59 6.89 20.24 4.76
CA VAL A 59 6.27 19.11 4.09
C VAL A 59 7.25 18.60 3.06
N ASP A 60 7.77 17.40 3.31
CA ASP A 60 8.64 16.70 2.37
C ASP A 60 7.79 15.69 1.59
N GLY A 61 7.89 15.76 0.26
CA GLY A 61 7.14 14.89 -0.64
C GLY A 61 8.04 13.90 -1.34
N PHE A 62 7.64 12.63 -1.40
CA PHE A 62 8.41 11.62 -2.12
C PHE A 62 7.51 10.67 -2.91
N ILE A 63 8.08 10.07 -3.96
CA ILE A 63 7.40 9.13 -4.84
C ILE A 63 7.92 7.73 -4.55
N GLY A 64 7.02 6.79 -4.32
CA GLY A 64 7.32 5.36 -4.18
C GLY A 64 6.59 4.51 -5.21
N TYR A 65 6.97 3.24 -5.25
CA TYR A 65 6.36 2.23 -6.12
C TYR A 65 6.03 0.97 -5.31
N LEU A 66 4.87 0.38 -5.58
CA LEU A 66 4.46 -0.93 -5.10
C LEU A 66 4.38 -1.89 -6.29
N PHE A 67 5.00 -3.05 -6.14
CA PHE A 67 5.04 -4.11 -7.14
C PHE A 67 4.34 -5.35 -6.59
N PHE A 68 3.30 -5.81 -7.27
CA PHE A 68 2.59 -7.02 -6.90
C PHE A 68 3.02 -8.18 -7.80
N TYR A 69 3.73 -9.13 -7.23
CA TYR A 69 4.08 -10.40 -7.87
C TYR A 69 3.11 -11.49 -7.42
N LYS A 70 3.16 -12.65 -8.08
CA LYS A 70 2.28 -13.79 -7.77
C LYS A 70 2.36 -14.24 -6.30
N THR A 71 3.53 -14.13 -5.68
CA THR A 71 3.80 -14.67 -4.33
C THR A 71 4.38 -13.63 -3.37
N LYS A 72 4.56 -12.38 -3.80
CA LYS A 72 5.14 -11.34 -2.93
C LYS A 72 4.73 -9.94 -3.36
N VAL A 73 4.78 -9.02 -2.40
CA VAL A 73 4.60 -7.59 -2.63
C VAL A 73 5.89 -6.87 -2.27
N VAL A 74 6.35 -5.97 -3.12
CA VAL A 74 7.61 -5.24 -2.93
C VAL A 74 7.32 -3.75 -2.95
N ILE A 75 7.86 -3.02 -1.97
CA ILE A 75 7.81 -1.57 -1.92
C ILE A 75 9.19 -0.99 -2.25
N ARG A 76 9.21 0.01 -3.12
CA ARG A 76 10.38 0.82 -3.44
C ARG A 76 10.12 2.24 -2.97
N LEU A 77 10.86 2.65 -1.96
CA LEU A 77 10.91 4.02 -1.48
C LEU A 77 12.13 4.74 -2.07
N PRO A 78 12.10 6.06 -2.22
CA PRO A 78 13.26 6.80 -2.69
C PRO A 78 14.42 6.64 -1.71
N VAL A 79 15.63 6.44 -2.25
CA VAL A 79 16.88 6.30 -1.49
C VAL A 79 16.99 5.01 -0.65
N VAL A 80 15.94 4.18 -0.59
CA VAL A 80 15.95 2.86 0.07
C VAL A 80 16.02 1.76 -0.99
N LYS A 81 16.67 0.64 -0.66
CA LYS A 81 16.58 -0.58 -1.48
C LYS A 81 15.14 -1.11 -1.47
N ASP A 82 14.80 -1.89 -2.48
CA ASP A 82 13.53 -2.60 -2.54
C ASP A 82 13.33 -3.43 -1.27
N VAL A 83 12.18 -3.27 -0.62
CA VAL A 83 11.80 -3.97 0.59
C VAL A 83 10.67 -4.93 0.26
N ASP A 84 10.87 -6.21 0.56
CA ASP A 84 9.78 -7.20 0.51
C ASP A 84 8.84 -6.93 1.68
N ILE A 85 7.54 -6.76 1.40
CA ILE A 85 6.50 -6.61 2.41
C ILE A 85 6.28 -7.97 3.08
N SER A 86 6.26 -7.99 4.42
CA SER A 86 6.05 -9.22 5.18
C SER A 86 4.67 -9.84 4.89
N GLU A 87 4.61 -11.17 4.88
CA GLU A 87 3.34 -11.91 4.70
C GLU A 87 2.35 -11.56 5.81
N GLU A 88 2.83 -11.33 7.04
CA GLU A 88 2.02 -10.92 8.19
C GLU A 88 1.29 -9.59 7.96
N LEU A 89 1.96 -8.61 7.32
CA LEU A 89 1.34 -7.33 6.98
C LEU A 89 0.31 -7.51 5.86
N ILE A 90 0.62 -8.33 4.85
CA ILE A 90 -0.32 -8.64 3.76
C ILE A 90 -1.58 -9.31 4.30
N ASP A 91 -1.45 -10.31 5.16
CA ASP A 91 -2.58 -11.03 5.75
C ASP A 91 -3.47 -10.10 6.59
N ARG A 92 -2.87 -9.20 7.36
CA ARG A 92 -3.61 -8.18 8.11
C ARG A 92 -4.41 -7.26 7.20
N VAL A 93 -3.79 -6.76 6.12
CA VAL A 93 -4.46 -5.88 5.15
C VAL A 93 -5.57 -6.60 4.40
N VAL A 94 -5.37 -7.87 4.02
CA VAL A 94 -6.43 -8.71 3.41
C VAL A 94 -7.63 -8.82 4.34
N ASN A 95 -7.40 -9.14 5.61
CA ASN A 95 -8.46 -9.23 6.61
C ASN A 95 -9.20 -7.90 6.82
N LEU A 96 -8.49 -6.77 6.81
CA LEU A 96 -9.08 -5.43 6.90
C LEU A 96 -9.93 -5.12 5.66
N TYR A 97 -9.38 -5.36 4.47
CA TYR A 97 -10.07 -5.14 3.21
C TYR A 97 -11.37 -5.96 3.11
N GLU A 98 -11.32 -7.24 3.48
CA GLU A 98 -12.50 -8.11 3.50
C GLU A 98 -13.58 -7.59 4.48
N LYS A 99 -13.18 -7.15 5.67
CA LYS A 99 -14.10 -6.59 6.68
C LYS A 99 -14.77 -5.30 6.20
N ILE A 100 -14.02 -4.40 5.58
CA ILE A 100 -14.52 -3.07 5.18
C ILE A 100 -15.35 -3.15 3.91
N TYR A 101 -14.87 -3.90 2.90
CA TYR A 101 -15.39 -3.82 1.54
C TYR A 101 -16.16 -5.05 1.07
N LEU A 102 -15.93 -6.23 1.65
CA LEU A 102 -16.58 -7.47 1.20
C LEU A 102 -17.67 -7.96 2.16
N LYS A 103 -17.51 -7.83 3.48
CA LYS A 103 -18.55 -8.19 4.46
C LYS A 103 -19.83 -7.34 4.34
N LYS A 104 -19.73 -6.11 3.83
CA LYS A 104 -20.90 -5.24 3.61
C LYS A 104 -21.88 -5.77 2.55
N ARG A 105 -21.45 -6.65 1.63
CA ARG A 105 -22.28 -7.17 0.52
C ARG A 105 -23.18 -8.36 0.88
N ILE A 106 -23.08 -8.93 2.08
CA ILE A 106 -23.86 -10.12 2.47
C ILE A 106 -25.16 -9.75 3.20
N TYR A 107 -25.34 -8.46 3.56
CA TYR A 107 -26.50 -7.97 4.31
C TYR A 107 -27.35 -6.95 3.53
N GLU A 108 -27.15 -6.83 2.22
CA GLU A 108 -28.07 -6.16 1.27
C GLU A 108 -28.81 -7.22 0.45
#